data_AF-A0AAW0YM22-F1
#
_entry.id   AF-A0AAW0YM22-F1
#
_cell.length_a   1.000
_cell.length_b   1.000
_cell.length_c   1.000
_cell.angle_alpha   90.00
_cell.angle_beta   90.00
_cell.angle_gamma   90.00
#
_symmetry.space_group_name_H-M   'P 1'
#
loop_
_entity.id
_entity.type
_entity.pdbx_description
1 polymer ?
#
loop_
_entity_poly.entity_id
_entity_poly.type
_entity_poly.pdbx_seq_one_letter_code
_entity_poly.pdbx_strand_id
1 'polypeptide(L)'
;MFRWHDCSEGHIILGLFFSLSSLVCLILTTFSTPFIRSFYFLSVPPSTSNGGTTRFGSFGWCTLVDGGADAGCTPEHVGYDWMEGGEVIGWLTRTMILFGIAALFMLLALITLVLSLLKVGKFMWNPVYFRTTALLGSLVSILAEIFALILWVNARHRFDRHNNTDATARAKYGAALWTGLIGATLSFLAAAIGGPAYQGRFMYRAARHQAYNV
;
A
#
# COMPACT_ATOMS: atom_id res chain seq x y z
N MET A 1 12.06 35.08 -9.86
CA MET A 1 10.67 34.96 -10.35
C MET A 1 10.57 33.59 -11.00
N PHE A 2 9.94 32.61 -10.34
CA PHE A 2 9.83 31.25 -10.88
C PHE A 2 8.96 31.27 -12.16
N ARG A 3 9.47 30.73 -13.27
CA ARG A 3 8.69 30.64 -14.50
C ARG A 3 7.67 29.53 -14.34
N TRP A 4 6.51 29.71 -14.97
CA TRP A 4 5.39 28.75 -14.96
C TRP A 4 5.81 27.33 -15.43
N HIS A 5 6.80 27.25 -16.32
CA HIS A 5 7.40 25.98 -16.76
C HIS A 5 8.09 25.23 -15.62
N ASP A 6 8.88 25.92 -14.79
CA ASP A 6 9.63 25.32 -13.68
C ASP A 6 8.69 24.71 -12.62
N CYS A 7 7.55 25.36 -12.36
CA CYS A 7 6.53 24.83 -11.45
C CYS A 7 5.84 23.57 -12.00
N SER A 8 5.57 23.53 -13.30
CA SER A 8 4.90 22.39 -13.93
C SER A 8 5.78 21.14 -13.93
N GLU A 9 7.10 21.31 -14.10
CA GLU A 9 8.07 20.22 -14.06
C GLU A 9 8.21 19.65 -12.64
N GLY A 10 8.20 20.51 -11.62
CA GLY A 10 8.26 20.08 -10.21
C GLY A 10 7.10 19.16 -9.81
N HIS A 11 5.86 19.49 -10.19
CA HIS A 11 4.69 18.65 -9.88
C HIS A 11 4.72 17.28 -10.57
N ILE A 12 5.31 17.21 -11.76
CA ILE A 12 5.46 15.94 -12.49
C ILE A 12 6.51 15.05 -11.81
N ILE A 13 7.65 15.61 -11.41
CA ILE A 13 8.70 14.87 -10.68
C ILE A 13 8.19 14.38 -9.32
N LEU A 14 7.48 15.22 -8.57
CA LEU A 14 6.85 14.82 -7.30
C LEU A 14 5.81 13.72 -7.51
N GLY A 15 4.98 13.84 -8.55
CA GLY A 15 4.00 12.81 -8.91
C GLY A 15 4.65 11.49 -9.29
N LEU A 16 5.80 11.52 -10.00
CA LEU A 16 6.57 10.34 -10.36
C LEU A 16 7.16 9.67 -9.11
N PHE A 17 7.79 10.46 -8.23
CA PHE A 17 8.40 9.96 -7.00
C PHE A 17 7.38 9.30 -6.07
N PHE A 18 6.24 9.97 -5.82
CA PHE A 18 5.18 9.42 -4.97
C PHE A 18 4.51 8.20 -5.60
N SER A 19 4.25 8.22 -6.91
CA SER A 19 3.65 7.07 -7.60
C SER A 19 4.56 5.85 -7.59
N LEU A 20 5.86 6.03 -7.85
CA LEU A 20 6.85 4.95 -7.84
C LEU A 20 7.01 4.37 -6.42
N SER A 21 7.17 5.24 -5.42
CA SER A 21 7.35 4.81 -4.03
C SER A 21 6.10 4.08 -3.51
N SER A 22 4.90 4.61 -3.81
CA SER A 22 3.63 3.96 -3.49
C SER A 22 3.50 2.59 -4.17
N LEU A 23 3.84 2.49 -5.46
CA LEU A 23 3.81 1.23 -6.20
C LEU A 23 4.68 0.17 -5.53
N VAL A 24 5.93 0.51 -5.17
CA VAL A 24 6.84 -0.42 -4.49
C VAL A 24 6.27 -0.87 -3.14
N CYS A 25 5.77 0.06 -2.32
CA CYS A 25 5.17 -0.28 -1.03
C CYS A 25 3.93 -1.19 -1.16
N LEU A 26 3.06 -0.93 -2.13
CA LEU A 26 1.86 -1.74 -2.36
C LEU A 26 2.20 -3.13 -2.90
N ILE A 27 3.20 -3.24 -3.77
CA ILE A 27 3.71 -4.54 -4.26
C ILE A 27 4.32 -5.34 -3.11
N LEU A 28 5.15 -4.72 -2.27
CA LEU A 28 5.74 -5.39 -1.10
C LEU A 28 4.67 -5.86 -0.10
N THR A 29 3.63 -5.06 0.09
CA THR A 29 2.50 -5.42 0.97
C THR A 29 1.69 -6.57 0.38
N THR A 30 1.50 -6.58 -0.94
CA THR A 30 0.82 -7.66 -1.66
C THR A 30 1.60 -8.97 -1.57
N PHE A 31 2.90 -8.96 -1.88
CA PHE A 31 3.79 -10.13 -1.81
C PHE A 31 4.47 -10.30 -0.44
N SER A 32 3.75 -10.01 0.65
CA SER A 32 4.19 -10.34 2.01
C SER A 32 4.23 -11.86 2.22
N THR A 33 4.37 -12.34 3.47
CA THR A 33 4.39 -13.79 3.76
C THR A 33 3.26 -14.53 3.02
N PRO A 34 3.55 -15.64 2.32
CA PRO A 34 4.75 -16.49 2.45
C PRO A 34 5.94 -16.14 1.55
N PHE A 35 5.83 -15.19 0.62
CA PHE A 35 6.90 -14.90 -0.36
C PHE A 35 8.14 -14.25 0.28
N ILE A 36 7.91 -13.23 1.13
CA ILE A 36 8.99 -12.53 1.84
C ILE A 36 8.81 -12.70 3.35
N ARG A 37 9.57 -13.61 3.96
CA ARG A 37 9.44 -14.02 5.38
C ARG A 37 9.70 -12.91 6.41
N SER A 38 10.41 -11.85 5.99
CA SER A 38 10.66 -10.67 6.84
C SER A 38 9.49 -9.69 6.88
N PHE A 39 8.60 -9.71 5.88
CA PHE A 39 7.44 -8.84 5.79
C PHE A 39 6.18 -9.61 6.18
N TYR A 40 5.74 -9.40 7.42
CA TYR A 40 4.54 -10.00 7.99
C TYR A 40 3.62 -8.90 8.54
N PHE A 41 2.33 -9.20 8.70
CA PHE A 41 1.35 -8.29 9.31
C PHE A 41 1.24 -8.49 10.80
N LEU A 42 1.23 -9.74 11.25
CA LEU A 42 1.11 -10.10 12.66
C LEU A 42 2.05 -11.27 12.97
N SER A 43 2.78 -11.16 14.07
CA SER A 43 3.58 -12.23 14.65
C SER A 43 2.96 -12.65 15.96
N VAL A 44 2.60 -13.91 16.08
CA VAL A 44 2.04 -14.51 17.30
C VAL A 44 3.12 -15.42 17.90
N PRO A 45 3.63 -15.11 19.10
CA PRO A 45 4.56 -15.99 19.79
C PRO A 45 3.86 -17.29 20.19
N PRO A 46 4.60 -18.39 20.37
CA PRO A 46 4.02 -19.68 20.70
C PRO A 46 3.28 -19.66 22.04
N SER A 47 2.11 -20.30 22.09
CA SER A 47 1.32 -20.49 23.32
C SER A 47 1.78 -21.68 24.17
N THR A 48 2.71 -22.50 23.67
CA THR A 48 3.31 -23.64 24.39
C THR A 48 4.83 -23.63 24.26
N SER A 49 5.54 -24.14 25.27
CA SER A 49 7.00 -24.09 25.40
C SER A 49 7.81 -24.81 24.31
N ASN A 50 7.14 -25.50 23.39
CA ASN A 50 7.74 -26.20 22.23
C ASN A 50 7.18 -25.68 20.89
N GLY A 51 6.41 -24.59 20.90
CA GLY A 51 5.77 -24.04 19.70
C GLY A 51 6.67 -23.08 18.95
N GLY A 52 6.53 -23.03 17.63
CA GLY A 52 7.17 -22.00 16.81
C GLY A 52 6.41 -20.67 16.81
N THR A 53 7.08 -19.56 16.49
CA THR A 53 6.42 -18.26 16.26
C THR A 53 5.70 -18.28 14.92
N THR A 54 4.40 -17.96 14.91
CA THR A 54 3.60 -17.92 13.68
C THR A 54 3.55 -16.50 13.12
N ARG A 55 3.90 -16.33 11.84
CA ARG A 55 3.81 -15.07 11.11
C ARG A 55 2.70 -15.13 10.06
N PHE A 56 1.81 -14.16 10.12
CA PHE A 56 0.67 -14.04 9.20
C PHE A 56 0.94 -13.00 8.11
N GLY A 57 0.60 -13.37 6.87
CA GLY A 57 0.73 -12.54 5.67
C GLY A 57 -0.57 -12.36 4.90
N SER A 58 -0.44 -11.80 3.68
CA SER A 58 -1.55 -11.59 2.76
C SER A 58 -2.12 -12.88 2.19
N PHE A 59 -1.27 -13.87 1.88
CA PHE A 59 -1.66 -15.10 1.17
C PHE A 59 -1.48 -16.40 1.97
N GLY A 60 -1.01 -16.29 3.21
CA GLY A 60 -0.85 -17.44 4.09
C GLY A 60 -0.10 -17.10 5.37
N TRP A 61 0.38 -18.14 6.03
CA TRP A 61 1.15 -18.03 7.25
C TRP A 61 2.33 -19.00 7.25
N CYS A 62 3.34 -18.67 8.04
CA CYS A 62 4.53 -19.50 8.23
C CYS A 62 4.82 -19.65 9.72
N THR A 63 5.24 -20.84 10.13
CA THR A 63 5.71 -21.12 11.49
C THR A 63 7.23 -21.20 11.52
N LEU A 64 7.84 -20.49 12.47
CA LEU A 64 9.29 -20.52 12.70
C LEU A 64 9.57 -21.31 13.97
N VAL A 65 10.40 -22.35 13.91
CA VAL A 65 10.85 -23.09 15.09
C VAL A 65 11.90 -22.27 15.85
N ASP A 66 11.97 -22.46 17.17
CA ASP A 66 13.03 -21.88 18.01
C ASP A 66 14.41 -22.17 17.42
N GLY A 67 15.17 -21.10 17.12
CA GLY A 67 16.41 -21.15 16.34
C GLY A 67 16.33 -20.45 14.98
N GLY A 68 15.15 -19.96 14.57
CA GLY A 68 14.96 -19.20 13.34
C GLY A 68 14.89 -20.07 12.08
N ALA A 69 14.83 -21.39 12.25
CA ALA A 69 14.61 -22.34 11.17
C ALA A 69 13.11 -22.45 10.86
N ASP A 70 12.76 -22.38 9.57
CA ASP A 70 11.36 -22.42 9.13
C ASP A 70 10.80 -23.84 9.27
N ALA A 71 9.70 -23.99 10.02
CA ALA A 71 9.03 -25.28 10.24
C ALA A 71 8.19 -25.71 9.02
N GLY A 72 7.76 -24.72 8.23
CA GLY A 72 6.89 -24.89 7.06
C GLY A 72 6.00 -23.66 6.85
N CYS A 73 5.62 -23.43 5.59
CA CYS A 73 4.64 -22.41 5.22
C CYS A 73 3.44 -23.09 4.57
N THR A 74 2.25 -22.53 4.76
CA THR A 74 1.07 -22.99 4.02
C THR A 74 1.18 -22.63 2.53
N PRO A 75 0.61 -23.47 1.65
CA PRO A 75 0.49 -23.12 0.23
C PRO A 75 -0.27 -21.79 0.07
N GLU A 76 0.14 -21.01 -0.91
CA GLU A 76 -0.42 -19.70 -1.22
C GLU A 76 -1.87 -19.80 -1.67
N HIS A 77 -2.78 -19.17 -0.92
CA HIS A 77 -4.19 -19.07 -1.30
C HIS A 77 -4.80 -17.77 -0.78
N VAL A 78 -5.71 -17.21 -1.58
CA VAL A 78 -6.45 -16.01 -1.22
C VAL A 78 -7.63 -16.40 -0.34
N GLY A 79 -7.73 -15.81 0.86
CA GLY A 79 -8.87 -16.07 1.73
C GLY A 79 -8.70 -17.28 2.63
N TYR A 80 -7.61 -17.33 3.39
CA TYR A 80 -7.36 -18.43 4.33
C TYR A 80 -8.06 -18.19 5.66
N ASP A 81 -8.53 -19.30 6.24
CA ASP A 81 -9.10 -19.36 7.57
C ASP A 81 -8.14 -20.11 8.49
N TRP A 82 -7.86 -19.55 9.67
CA TRP A 82 -7.14 -20.27 10.72
C TRP A 82 -8.14 -21.14 11.48
N MET A 83 -8.28 -22.40 11.05
CA MET A 83 -9.33 -23.31 11.49
C MET A 83 -9.22 -23.72 12.98
N GLU A 84 -8.04 -23.61 13.60
CA GLU A 84 -7.86 -24.02 15.01
C GLU A 84 -8.32 -22.96 16.02
N GLY A 85 -8.70 -21.74 15.59
CA GLY A 85 -9.16 -20.71 16.53
C GLY A 85 -10.08 -19.60 15.99
N GLY A 86 -10.32 -19.54 14.67
CA GLY A 86 -11.28 -18.58 14.10
C GLY A 86 -10.92 -17.11 14.35
N GLU A 87 -9.68 -16.79 14.71
CA GLU A 87 -9.23 -15.43 15.00
C GLU A 87 -9.02 -14.61 13.73
N VAL A 88 -8.68 -15.30 12.63
CA VAL A 88 -8.53 -14.71 11.30
C VAL A 88 -9.80 -14.98 10.50
N ILE A 89 -10.41 -13.91 10.00
CA ILE A 89 -11.66 -13.95 9.26
C ILE A 89 -11.36 -14.09 7.76
N GLY A 90 -11.70 -15.23 7.15
CA GLY A 90 -11.36 -15.54 5.76
C GLY A 90 -11.90 -14.57 4.72
N TRP A 91 -13.06 -13.96 4.94
CA TRP A 91 -13.57 -12.96 4.00
C TRP A 91 -12.75 -11.66 4.01
N LEU A 92 -12.12 -11.31 5.14
CA LEU A 92 -11.20 -10.16 5.24
C LEU A 92 -9.83 -10.49 4.66
N THR A 93 -9.35 -11.73 4.72
CA THR A 93 -8.09 -12.09 4.05
C THR A 93 -8.25 -12.06 2.53
N ARG A 94 -9.46 -12.31 2.00
CA ARG A 94 -9.75 -12.13 0.56
C ARG A 94 -9.62 -10.69 0.08
N THR A 95 -9.92 -9.70 0.93
CA THR A 95 -9.82 -8.30 0.54
C THR A 95 -8.37 -7.82 0.40
N MET A 96 -7.38 -8.61 0.84
CA MET A 96 -5.96 -8.30 0.63
C MET A 96 -5.57 -8.23 -0.85
N ILE A 97 -6.35 -8.85 -1.75
CA ILE A 97 -6.14 -8.74 -3.21
C ILE A 97 -6.30 -7.29 -3.71
N LEU A 98 -7.02 -6.44 -2.97
CA LEU A 98 -7.20 -5.03 -3.32
C LEU A 98 -5.86 -4.27 -3.32
N PHE A 99 -4.87 -4.67 -2.53
CA PHE A 99 -3.53 -4.06 -2.59
C PHE A 99 -2.87 -4.29 -3.96
N GLY A 100 -3.03 -5.49 -4.53
CA GLY A 100 -2.54 -5.80 -5.88
C GLY A 100 -3.28 -5.00 -6.95
N ILE A 101 -4.61 -4.86 -6.82
CA ILE A 101 -5.42 -4.04 -7.74
C ILE A 101 -5.02 -2.56 -7.65
N ALA A 102 -4.81 -2.03 -6.44
CA ALA A 102 -4.32 -0.68 -6.23
C ALA A 102 -2.94 -0.47 -6.87
N ALA A 103 -2.02 -1.43 -6.72
CA ALA A 103 -0.72 -1.39 -7.36
C ALA A 103 -0.81 -1.34 -8.89
N LEU A 104 -1.74 -2.09 -9.49
CA LEU A 104 -1.98 -2.03 -10.95
C LEU A 104 -2.44 -0.62 -11.38
N PHE A 105 -3.39 -0.01 -10.67
CA PHE A 105 -3.82 1.35 -10.99
C PHE A 105 -2.69 2.37 -10.83
N MET A 106 -1.85 2.23 -9.80
CA MET A 106 -0.66 3.07 -9.61
C MET A 106 0.40 2.85 -10.69
N LEU A 107 0.56 1.62 -11.20
CA LEU A 107 1.41 1.32 -12.36
C LEU A 107 0.88 2.01 -13.62
N LEU A 108 -0.43 1.94 -13.88
CA LEU A 108 -1.06 2.65 -15.00
C LEU A 108 -0.88 4.17 -14.88
N ALA A 109 -1.04 4.72 -13.68
CA ALA A 109 -0.76 6.13 -13.41
C ALA A 109 0.71 6.47 -13.72
N LEU A 110 1.66 5.63 -13.30
CA LEU A 110 3.08 5.82 -13.59
C LEU A 110 3.37 5.79 -15.10
N ILE A 111 2.83 4.80 -15.83
CA ILE A 111 3.01 4.68 -17.29
C ILE A 111 2.44 5.90 -18.01
N THR A 112 1.23 6.35 -17.64
CA THR A 112 0.63 7.55 -18.25
C THR A 112 1.43 8.82 -17.97
N LEU A 113 2.03 8.95 -16.78
CA LEU A 113 2.90 10.07 -16.43
C LEU A 113 4.23 10.04 -17.23
N VAL A 114 4.87 8.87 -17.35
CA VAL A 114 6.11 8.70 -18.14
C VAL A 114 5.86 9.00 -19.62
N LEU A 115 4.75 8.51 -20.19
CA LEU A 115 4.40 8.78 -21.58
C LEU A 115 4.06 10.25 -21.82
N SER A 116 3.48 10.93 -20.82
CA SER A 116 3.26 12.38 -20.84
C SER A 116 4.58 13.16 -20.88
N LEU A 117 5.59 12.73 -20.09
CA LEU A 117 6.94 13.31 -20.09
C LEU A 117 7.67 13.14 -21.43
N LEU A 118 7.57 11.94 -22.03
CA LEU A 118 8.23 11.64 -23.30
C LEU A 118 7.56 12.31 -24.52
N LYS A 119 6.46 13.06 -24.30
CA LYS A 119 5.66 13.72 -25.36
C LYS A 119 5.26 12.75 -26.49
N VAL A 120 5.03 11.48 -26.15
CA VAL A 120 4.70 10.44 -27.13
C VAL A 120 3.23 10.55 -27.52
N GLY A 121 2.98 11.18 -28.67
CA GLY A 121 1.68 11.25 -29.32
C GLY A 121 0.73 12.33 -28.79
N LYS A 122 -0.12 12.86 -29.69
CA LYS A 122 -1.11 13.92 -29.39
C LYS A 122 -2.24 13.45 -28.45
N PHE A 123 -2.46 12.14 -28.32
CA PHE A 123 -3.55 11.54 -27.54
C PHE A 123 -3.25 11.45 -26.04
N MET A 124 -1.99 11.27 -25.65
CA MET A 124 -1.58 11.11 -24.24
C MET A 124 -1.22 12.41 -23.52
N TRP A 125 -1.38 13.54 -24.19
CA TRP A 125 -1.17 14.86 -23.61
C TRP A 125 -2.29 15.32 -22.68
N ASN A 126 -3.36 14.52 -22.54
CA ASN A 126 -4.46 14.85 -21.66
C ASN A 126 -4.15 14.46 -20.20
N PRO A 127 -3.97 15.43 -19.28
CA PRO A 127 -3.67 15.16 -17.86
C PRO A 127 -4.80 14.41 -17.13
N VAL A 128 -5.98 14.29 -17.75
CA VAL A 128 -7.10 13.49 -17.24
C VAL A 128 -6.69 12.07 -16.89
N TYR A 129 -5.98 11.38 -17.79
CA TYR A 129 -5.71 9.95 -17.62
C TYR A 129 -4.86 9.65 -16.40
N PHE A 130 -3.84 10.47 -16.13
CA PHE A 130 -3.04 10.36 -14.93
C PHE A 130 -3.88 10.60 -13.68
N ARG A 131 -4.67 11.68 -13.66
CA ARG A 131 -5.46 12.03 -12.47
C ARG A 131 -6.54 11.01 -12.16
N THR A 132 -7.25 10.50 -13.16
CA THR A 132 -8.30 9.50 -12.93
C THR A 132 -7.73 8.17 -12.45
N THR A 133 -6.62 7.72 -13.04
CA THR A 133 -5.96 6.47 -12.62
C THR A 133 -5.31 6.60 -11.24
N ALA A 134 -4.66 7.73 -10.94
CA ALA A 134 -4.11 8.01 -9.60
C ALA A 134 -5.22 8.12 -8.55
N LEU A 135 -6.34 8.78 -8.86
CA LEU A 135 -7.47 8.90 -7.94
C LEU A 135 -8.10 7.53 -7.67
N LEU A 136 -8.34 6.72 -8.70
CA LEU A 136 -8.84 5.35 -8.54
C LEU A 136 -7.87 4.48 -7.75
N GLY A 137 -6.57 4.54 -8.05
CA GLY A 137 -5.54 3.82 -7.31
C GLY A 137 -5.51 4.21 -5.83
N SER A 138 -5.61 5.52 -5.53
CA SER A 138 -5.63 6.01 -4.15
C SER A 138 -6.88 5.57 -3.38
N LEU A 139 -8.06 5.59 -4.01
CA LEU A 139 -9.30 5.11 -3.38
C LEU A 139 -9.23 3.61 -3.07
N VAL A 140 -8.79 2.80 -4.04
CA VAL A 140 -8.64 1.34 -3.84
C VAL A 140 -7.60 1.06 -2.76
N SER A 141 -6.49 1.80 -2.73
CA SER A 141 -5.46 1.65 -1.71
C SER A 141 -5.93 2.01 -0.31
N ILE A 142 -6.69 3.11 -0.16
CA ILE A 142 -7.26 3.51 1.13
C ILE A 142 -8.26 2.45 1.62
N LEU A 143 -9.12 1.95 0.73
CA LEU A 143 -10.07 0.89 1.07
C LEU A 143 -9.35 -0.40 1.49
N ALA A 144 -8.30 -0.81 0.75
CA ALA A 144 -7.49 -1.98 1.09
C ALA A 144 -6.88 -1.85 2.50
N GLU A 145 -6.33 -0.68 2.81
CA GLU A 145 -5.72 -0.39 4.11
C GLU A 145 -6.74 -0.39 5.26
N ILE A 146 -7.93 0.16 5.04
CA ILE A 146 -9.02 0.11 6.04
C ILE A 146 -9.38 -1.33 6.36
N PHE A 147 -9.57 -2.18 5.35
CA PHE A 147 -9.87 -3.60 5.58
C PHE A 147 -8.70 -4.33 6.28
N ALA A 148 -7.46 -4.02 5.93
CA ALA A 148 -6.29 -4.59 6.59
C ALA A 148 -6.20 -4.21 8.06
N LEU A 149 -6.37 -2.92 8.40
CA LEU A 149 -6.37 -2.47 9.79
C LEU A 149 -7.48 -3.15 10.59
N ILE A 150 -8.70 -3.22 10.05
CA ILE A 150 -9.82 -3.90 10.71
C ILE A 150 -9.49 -5.39 10.94
N LEU A 151 -8.89 -6.07 9.97
CA LEU A 151 -8.52 -7.49 10.09
C LEU A 151 -7.51 -7.70 11.21
N TRP A 152 -6.38 -6.98 11.14
CA TRP A 152 -5.25 -7.23 12.02
C TRP A 152 -5.47 -6.70 13.44
N VAL A 153 -6.24 -5.63 13.61
CA VAL A 153 -6.66 -5.15 14.93
C VAL A 153 -7.61 -6.16 15.59
N ASN A 154 -8.62 -6.66 14.86
CA ASN A 154 -9.52 -7.67 15.40
C ASN A 154 -8.79 -8.99 15.70
N ALA A 155 -7.92 -9.44 14.78
CA ALA A 155 -7.12 -10.63 14.98
C ALA A 155 -6.26 -10.51 16.25
N ARG A 156 -5.57 -9.38 16.43
CA ARG A 156 -4.78 -9.12 17.64
C ARG A 156 -5.64 -9.16 18.91
N HIS A 157 -6.79 -8.49 18.94
CA HIS A 157 -7.66 -8.53 20.11
C HIS A 157 -8.15 -9.94 20.45
N ARG A 158 -8.38 -10.78 19.44
CA ARG A 158 -8.75 -12.19 19.64
C ARG A 158 -7.58 -13.02 20.19
N PHE A 159 -6.38 -12.85 19.64
CA PHE A 159 -5.18 -13.51 20.16
C PHE A 159 -4.84 -13.08 21.59
N ASP A 160 -4.91 -11.77 21.88
CA ASP A 160 -4.67 -11.24 23.22
C ASP A 160 -5.71 -11.76 24.24
N ARG A 161 -6.95 -12.04 23.81
CA ARG A 161 -7.99 -12.65 24.67
C ARG A 161 -7.75 -14.14 24.94
N HIS A 162 -7.17 -14.86 23.99
CA HIS A 162 -6.90 -16.29 24.15
C HIS A 162 -5.64 -16.56 25.00
N ASN A 163 -4.63 -15.69 24.89
CA ASN A 163 -3.33 -15.82 25.60
C ASN A 163 -3.31 -15.20 27.01
N ASN A 164 -4.45 -15.00 27.66
CA ASN A 164 -4.58 -14.29 28.95
C ASN A 164 -3.80 -14.92 30.13
N THR A 165 -3.21 -16.10 29.97
CA THR A 165 -2.41 -16.79 31.01
C THR A 165 -0.94 -16.39 31.03
N ASP A 166 -0.36 -15.89 29.93
CA ASP A 166 1.07 -15.55 29.86
C ASP A 166 1.30 -14.15 29.28
N ALA A 167 1.55 -13.18 30.16
CA ALA A 167 1.76 -11.76 29.82
C ALA A 167 2.94 -11.50 28.85
N THR A 168 3.80 -12.50 28.62
CA THR A 168 4.96 -12.47 27.72
C THR A 168 4.62 -12.82 26.26
N ALA A 169 3.47 -13.44 25.98
CA ALA A 169 3.11 -13.96 24.66
C ALA A 169 2.14 -13.04 23.88
N ARG A 170 2.38 -11.73 23.87
CA ARG A 170 1.54 -10.76 23.13
C ARG A 170 1.83 -10.76 21.63
N ALA A 171 0.79 -10.68 20.81
CA ALA A 171 0.92 -10.57 19.37
C ALA A 171 1.53 -9.20 18.97
N LYS A 172 2.47 -9.21 18.02
CA LYS A 172 3.19 -8.02 17.55
C LYS A 172 2.85 -7.70 16.10
N TYR A 173 2.55 -6.44 15.80
CA TYR A 173 2.41 -5.98 14.43
C TYR A 173 3.75 -6.06 13.70
N GLY A 174 3.70 -6.45 12.43
CA GLY A 174 4.86 -6.53 11.57
C GLY A 174 4.97 -5.35 10.59
N ALA A 175 6.03 -5.39 9.79
CA ALA A 175 6.36 -4.31 8.86
C ALA A 175 5.32 -4.14 7.73
N ALA A 176 4.62 -5.21 7.32
CA ALA A 176 3.70 -5.17 6.18
C ALA A 176 2.51 -4.21 6.41
N LEU A 177 2.04 -4.11 7.66
CA LEU A 177 0.97 -3.18 8.03
C LEU A 177 1.41 -1.73 7.81
N TRP A 178 2.61 -1.39 8.27
CA TRP A 178 3.15 -0.03 8.15
C TRP A 178 3.50 0.31 6.70
N THR A 179 3.99 -0.65 5.92
CA THR A 179 4.25 -0.42 4.49
C THR A 179 2.97 -0.23 3.69
N GLY A 180 1.88 -0.92 4.03
CA GLY A 180 0.56 -0.70 3.44
C GLY A 180 0.07 0.73 3.69
N LEU A 181 0.15 1.19 4.94
CA LEU A 181 -0.21 2.55 5.35
C LEU A 181 0.60 3.62 4.62
N ILE A 182 1.93 3.44 4.52
CA ILE A 182 2.80 4.34 3.77
C ILE A 182 2.42 4.31 2.29
N GLY A 183 2.19 3.14 1.70
CA GLY A 183 1.77 2.99 0.31
C GLY A 183 0.47 3.74 0.01
N ALA A 184 -0.53 3.61 0.88
CA ALA A 184 -1.81 4.31 0.77
C ALA A 184 -1.66 5.83 0.90
N THR A 185 -0.89 6.30 1.88
CA THR A 185 -0.62 7.73 2.07
C THR A 185 0.10 8.34 0.86
N LEU A 186 1.10 7.65 0.32
CA LEU A 186 1.82 8.09 -0.87
C LEU A 186 0.94 8.08 -2.12
N SER A 187 0.04 7.11 -2.26
CA SER A 187 -0.94 7.08 -3.37
C SER A 187 -1.88 8.28 -3.32
N PHE A 188 -2.32 8.67 -2.12
CA PHE A 188 -3.16 9.83 -1.90
C PHE A 188 -2.41 11.14 -2.22
N LEU A 189 -1.16 11.26 -1.78
CA LEU A 189 -0.30 12.42 -2.12
C LEU A 189 -0.03 12.52 -3.62
N ALA A 190 0.17 11.38 -4.30
CA ALA A 190 0.31 11.32 -5.74
C ALA A 190 -0.95 11.82 -6.46
N ALA A 191 -2.14 11.47 -5.97
CA ALA A 191 -3.41 11.94 -6.54
C ALA A 191 -3.70 13.43 -6.23
N ALA A 192 -3.33 13.91 -5.04
CA ALA A 192 -3.64 15.27 -4.60
C ALA A 192 -2.67 16.33 -5.16
N ILE A 193 -1.36 16.03 -5.14
CA ILE A 193 -0.28 16.99 -5.48
C ILE A 193 0.37 16.65 -6.82
N GLY A 194 0.39 15.37 -7.20
CA GLY A 194 1.10 14.88 -8.37
C GLY A 194 0.42 15.21 -9.69
N GLY A 195 1.24 15.30 -10.74
CA GLY A 195 0.80 15.34 -12.12
C GLY A 195 0.60 16.74 -12.70
N PRO A 196 0.28 16.84 -14.01
CA PRO A 196 0.18 18.12 -14.67
C PRO A 196 -1.00 18.93 -14.11
N ALA A 197 -0.79 20.23 -13.90
CA ALA A 197 -1.84 21.12 -13.44
C ALA A 197 -2.95 21.19 -14.51
N TYR A 198 -4.15 20.72 -14.16
CA TYR A 198 -5.33 20.75 -15.04
C TYR A 198 -5.66 22.19 -15.50
N GLN A 199 -5.22 23.17 -14.71
CA GLN A 199 -5.41 24.59 -14.93
C GLN A 199 -4.26 25.40 -14.30
N GLY A 200 -3.05 25.30 -14.86
CA GLY A 200 -1.95 26.22 -14.49
C GLY A 200 -2.30 27.71 -14.67
N ARG A 201 -3.37 28.00 -15.44
CA ARG A 201 -3.90 29.35 -15.69
C ARG A 201 -4.72 29.94 -14.54
N PHE A 202 -5.25 29.10 -13.64
CA PHE A 202 -6.09 29.54 -12.51
C PHE A 202 -5.36 29.48 -11.16
N MET A 203 -4.42 28.55 -10.96
CA MET A 203 -3.64 28.45 -9.72
C MET A 203 -2.52 29.50 -9.61
N TYR A 204 -1.94 29.97 -10.71
CA TYR A 204 -0.81 30.92 -10.69
C TYR A 204 -1.20 32.36 -11.10
N ARG A 205 -2.46 32.76 -10.88
CA ARG A 205 -2.83 34.19 -10.96
C ARG A 205 -2.31 34.89 -9.70
N ALA A 206 -1.05 35.34 -9.74
CA ALA A 206 -0.47 36.14 -8.66
C ALA A 206 -1.16 37.51 -8.50
N ALA A 207 -1.75 38.06 -9.57
CA ALA A 207 -2.64 39.21 -9.53
C ALA A 207 -3.49 39.28 -10.81
N ARG A 208 -4.73 39.78 -10.73
CA ARG A 208 -5.63 39.95 -11.90
C ARG A 208 -5.14 41.05 -12.87
N HIS A 209 -4.14 41.84 -12.46
CA HIS A 209 -3.75 43.12 -13.09
C HIS A 209 -2.37 43.12 -13.75
N GLN A 210 -1.54 42.09 -13.53
CA GLN A 210 -0.22 42.03 -14.17
C GLN A 210 -0.33 41.29 -15.51
N ALA A 211 -0.22 42.06 -16.60
CA ALA A 211 0.06 41.51 -17.92
C ALA A 211 1.50 40.97 -17.94
N TYR A 212 1.69 39.78 -18.52
CA TYR A 212 3.03 39.30 -18.85
C TYR A 212 3.59 40.23 -19.93
N ASN A 213 4.72 40.90 -19.66
CA ASN A 213 5.54 41.39 -20.75
C ASN A 213 6.08 40.16 -21.49
N VAL A 214 5.59 40.00 -22.71
CA VAL A 214 6.07 39.03 -23.71
C VAL A 214 7.47 39.39 -24.16
#